data_AF-A0A0I9SRR7-F1
#
_entry.id   AF-A0A0I9SRR7-F1
#
_cell.length_a   1.000
_cell.length_b   1.000
_cell.length_c   1.000
_cell.angle_alpha   90.00
_cell.angle_beta   90.00
_cell.angle_gamma   90.00
#
_symmetry.space_group_name_H-M   'P 1'
#
loop_
_entity.id
_entity.type
_entity.pdbx_description
1 polymer ?
#
loop_
_entity_poly.entity_id
_entity_poly.type
_entity_poly.pdbx_seq_one_letter_code
_entity_poly.pdbx_strand_id
1 'polypeptide(L)' 'MLDTNLKTQLKAYLEKVTQPFEIVASLDDGEKSREMLSLLQDIAGLSDKITLKTDGDDVRKPSFSLNRIG' A
#
# COMPACT_ATOMS: atom_id res chain seq x y z
N MET A 1 1.68 12.40 -6.34
CA MET A 1 2.70 11.33 -6.36
C MET A 1 3.58 11.49 -5.13
N LEU A 2 4.00 10.38 -4.51
CA LEU A 2 4.77 10.43 -3.27
C LEU A 2 6.15 11.07 -3.54
N ASP A 3 6.54 12.04 -2.71
CA ASP A 3 7.84 12.67 -2.76
C ASP A 3 8.98 11.64 -2.60
N THR A 4 10.09 11.87 -3.32
CA THR A 4 11.26 10.97 -3.36
C THR A 4 11.92 10.81 -1.99
N ASN A 5 11.93 11.85 -1.16
CA ASN A 5 12.49 11.75 0.19
C ASN A 5 11.61 10.85 1.06
N LEU A 6 10.28 10.99 0.97
CA LEU A 6 9.34 10.15 1.71
C LEU A 6 9.43 8.68 1.29
N LYS A 7 9.57 8.38 0.00
CA LYS A 7 9.82 7.00 -0.49
C LYS A 7 11.11 6.41 0.09
N THR A 8 12.18 7.21 0.14
CA THR A 8 13.48 6.77 0.67
C THR A 8 13.39 6.45 2.17
N GLN A 9 12.73 7.32 2.94
CA GLN A 9 12.50 7.09 4.37
C GLN A 9 11.62 5.86 4.60
N LEU A 10 10.53 5.72 3.85
CA LEU A 10 9.65 4.56 3.94
C LEU A 10 10.41 3.27 3.66
N LYS A 11 11.22 3.24 2.59
CA LYS A 11 12.08 2.08 2.28
C LYS A 11 12.98 1.71 3.45
N ALA A 12 13.65 2.68 4.08
CA ALA A 12 14.50 2.44 5.24
C ALA A 12 13.74 1.86 6.45
N TYR A 13 12.47 2.25 6.65
CA TYR A 13 11.61 1.62 7.66
C TYR A 13 11.20 0.20 7.25
N LEU A 14 10.87 -0.01 5.97
CA LEU A 14 10.49 -1.31 5.42
C LEU A 14 11.64 -2.32 5.43
N GLU A 15 12.90 -1.89 5.41
CA GLU A 15 14.05 -2.78 5.61
C GLU A 15 14.09 -3.42 7.01
N LYS A 16 13.55 -2.72 8.03
CA LYS A 16 13.45 -3.24 9.41
C LYS A 16 12.29 -4.23 9.59
N VAL A 17 11.41 -4.34 8.61
CA VAL A 17 10.30 -5.28 8.63
C VAL A 17 10.84 -6.70 8.54
N THR A 18 10.53 -7.52 9.53
CA THR A 18 10.96 -8.92 9.55
C THR A 18 9.89 -9.89 9.05
N GLN A 19 8.65 -9.42 8.87
CA GLN A 19 7.49 -10.28 8.62
C GLN A 19 6.68 -9.80 7.41
N PRO A 20 6.03 -10.74 6.71
CA PRO A 20 5.19 -10.38 5.58
C PRO A 20 3.94 -9.64 6.02
N PHE A 21 3.55 -8.64 5.23
CA PHE A 21 2.30 -7.91 5.39
C PHE A 21 1.54 -7.86 4.08
N GLU A 22 0.25 -7.64 4.21
CA GLU A 22 -0.68 -7.45 3.12
C GLU A 22 -1.34 -6.08 3.22
N ILE A 23 -1.32 -5.34 2.12
CA ILE A 23 -2.10 -4.13 1.93
C ILE A 23 -3.33 -4.53 1.14
N VAL A 24 -4.52 -4.39 1.73
CA VAL A 24 -5.80 -4.66 1.05
C VAL A 24 -6.48 -3.33 0.76
N ALA A 25 -6.44 -2.90 -0.50
CA ALA A 25 -7.07 -1.68 -0.97
C ALA A 25 -8.55 -1.93 -1.31
N SER A 26 -9.42 -1.06 -0.80
CA SER A 26 -10.83 -0.96 -1.17
C SER A 26 -11.03 0.30 -2.00
N LEU A 27 -11.31 0.12 -3.29
CA LEU A 27 -11.28 1.18 -4.30
C LEU A 27 -12.63 1.31 -5.01
N ASP A 28 -12.91 2.52 -5.49
CA ASP A 28 -14.00 2.83 -6.41
C ASP A 28 -13.46 3.27 -7.79
N ASP A 29 -14.34 3.69 -8.70
CA ASP A 29 -13.96 4.12 -10.06
C ASP A 29 -13.44 5.57 -10.15
N GLY A 30 -13.38 6.28 -9.02
CA GLY A 30 -13.01 7.68 -8.94
C GLY A 30 -11.50 7.94 -9.10
N GLU A 31 -11.15 9.19 -9.43
CA GLU A 31 -9.74 9.61 -9.58
C GLU A 31 -8.93 9.40 -8.29
N LYS A 32 -9.54 9.60 -7.13
CA LYS A 32 -8.90 9.40 -5.82
C LYS A 32 -8.49 7.95 -5.59
N SER A 33 -9.30 7.00 -6.05
CA SER A 33 -8.97 5.57 -6.00
C SER A 33 -7.80 5.22 -6.91
N ARG A 34 -7.72 5.82 -8.09
CA ARG A 34 -6.58 5.66 -9.02
C ARG A 34 -5.30 6.24 -8.45
N GLU A 35 -5.38 7.44 -7.84
CA GLU A 35 -4.24 8.06 -7.14
C GLU A 35 -3.76 7.18 -5.97
N MET A 36 -4.68 6.65 -5.16
CA MET A 36 -4.35 5.74 -4.06
C MET A 36 -3.71 4.45 -4.58
N LEU A 37 -4.27 3.83 -5.63
CA LEU A 37 -3.73 2.62 -6.21
C LEU A 37 -2.28 2.83 -6.69
N SER A 38 -2.01 3.92 -7.40
CA SER A 38 -0.66 4.26 -7.85
C SER A 38 0.30 4.42 -6.67
N LEU A 39 -0.14 5.04 -5.57
CA LEU A 39 0.65 5.14 -4.35
C LEU A 39 0.92 3.76 -3.72
N LEU A 40 -0.10 2.90 -3.61
CA LEU A 40 0.07 1.59 -2.99
C LEU A 40 0.96 0.67 -3.83
N GLN A 41 0.89 0.77 -5.16
CA GLN A 41 1.80 0.07 -6.08
C GLN A 41 3.25 0.53 -5.89
N ASP A 42 3.47 1.84 -5.77
CA ASP A 42 4.79 2.40 -5.45
C ASP A 42 5.34 1.83 -4.14
N ILE A 43 4.51 1.74 -3.09
CA ILE A 43 4.90 1.23 -1.77
C ILE A 43 5.19 -0.28 -1.82
N ALA A 44 4.33 -1.06 -2.46
CA ALA A 44 4.52 -2.50 -2.61
C ALA A 44 5.82 -2.82 -3.37
N GLY A 45 6.20 -1.97 -4.34
CA GLY A 45 7.49 -2.07 -5.04
C GLY A 45 8.73 -1.75 -4.20
N LEU A 46 8.59 -1.24 -2.97
CA LEU A 46 9.73 -0.94 -2.09
C LEU A 46 10.20 -2.15 -1.28
N SER A 47 9.40 -3.22 -1.15
CA SER A 47 9.73 -4.38 -0.34
C SER A 47 9.02 -5.64 -0.80
N ASP A 48 9.77 -6.73 -0.98
CA ASP A 48 9.24 -8.06 -1.31
C ASP A 48 8.37 -8.67 -0.19
N LYS A 49 8.35 -8.06 1.00
CA LYS A 49 7.54 -8.49 2.15
C LYS A 49 6.13 -7.90 2.12
N ILE A 50 5.83 -7.01 1.18
CA ILE A 50 4.52 -6.38 1.04
C ILE A 50 3.80 -7.00 -0.15
N THR A 51 2.62 -7.55 0.11
CA THR A 51 1.68 -7.95 -0.95
C THR A 51 0.57 -6.90 -1.06
N LEU A 52 0.31 -6.40 -2.26
CA LEU A 52 -0.82 -5.52 -2.54
C LEU A 52 -1.99 -6.34 -3.10
N LYS A 53 -3.15 -6.20 -2.48
CA LYS A 53 -4.43 -6.67 -2.97
C LYS A 53 -5.38 -5.49 -3.21
N THR A 54 -6.25 -5.62 -4.20
CA THR A 54 -7.23 -4.61 -4.59
C THR A 54 -8.66 -5.14 -4.58
N ASP A 55 -8.87 -6.27 -3.92
CA ASP A 55 -10.17 -6.96 -3.75
C ASP A 55 -10.84 -6.59 -2.42
N GLY A 56 -10.41 -5.51 -1.77
CA GLY A 56 -11.05 -5.01 -0.56
C GLY A 56 -12.43 -4.43 -0.82
N ASP A 57 -13.35 -4.62 0.14
CA ASP A 57 -14.73 -4.15 0.05
C ASP A 57 -15.17 -3.33 1.27
N ASP A 58 -14.25 -2.53 1.84
CA ASP A 58 -14.62 -1.58 2.89
C ASP A 58 -15.65 -0.57 2.36
N VAL A 59 -16.62 -0.21 3.21
CA VAL A 59 -17.69 0.75 2.90
C VAL A 59 -17.12 2.13 2.56
N ARG A 60 -15.96 2.50 3.14
CA ARG A 60 -15.25 3.75 2.86
C ARG A 60 -14.28 3.53 1.71
N LYS A 61 -14.61 4.06 0.53
CA LYS A 61 -13.78 4.02 -0.67
C LYS A 61 -13.35 5.46 -1.06
N PRO A 62 -12.08 5.71 -1.39
CA PRO A 62 -10.93 4.79 -1.31
C PRO A 62 -10.39 4.61 0.12
N SER A 63 -10.04 3.39 0.49
CA SER A 63 -9.30 3.08 1.73
C SER A 63 -8.39 1.87 1.55
N PHE A 64 -7.53 1.60 2.54
CA PHE A 64 -6.73 0.39 2.57
C PHE A 64 -6.54 -0.11 4.01
N SER A 65 -6.39 -1.42 4.16
CA SER A 65 -6.04 -2.07 5.43
C SER A 65 -4.63 -2.63 5.34
N LEU A 66 -3.90 -2.59 6.46
CA LEU A 66 -2.59 -3.23 6.60
C LEU A 66 -2.72 -4.43 7.54
N ASN A 67 -2.58 -5.62 6.99
CA ASN A 67 -2.73 -6.88 7.71
C ASN A 67 -1.38 -7.58 7.80
N ARG A 68 -1.06 -8.15 8.96
CA ARG A 68 0.10 -9.02 9.10
C ARG A 68 -0.30 -10.43 8.67
N ILE A 69 0.54 -11.06 7.84
CA ILE A 69 0.32 -12.44 7.42
C ILE A 69 0.97 -13.33 8.48
N GLY A 70 0.17 -14.02 9.28
CA GLY A 70 0.63 -14.89 10.36
C GLY A 70 -0.44 -15.26 11.35
#